data_AF-A0A7V9PBL7-F1
#
_entry.id   AF-A0A7V9PBL7-F1
#
_cell.length_a   1.000
_cell.length_b   1.000
_cell.length_c   1.000
_cell.angle_alpha   90.00
_cell.angle_beta   90.00
_cell.angle_gamma   90.00
#
_symmetry.space_group_name_H-M   'P 1'
#
loop_
_entity.id
_entity.type
_entity.pdbx_description
1 polymer ?
#
loop_
_entity_poly.entity_id
_entity_poly.type
_entity_poly.pdbx_seq_one_letter_code
_entity_poly.pdbx_strand_id
1 'polypeptide(L)' 'AVPVKDKYLLKYIREKILAAYLKDTANARILNADGHYEKVKPEGKEEPFDSQIYFVGQEI' A
#
# COMPACT_ATOMS: atom_id res chain seq x y z
N ALA A 1 5.52 -2.59 20.19
CA ALA A 1 5.05 -1.44 19.37
C ALA A 1 5.59 -0.16 19.98
N VAL A 2 5.93 0.84 19.16
CA VAL A 2 6.40 2.18 19.60
C VAL A 2 5.49 3.25 18.99
N PRO A 3 5.01 4.24 19.75
CA PRO A 3 4.12 5.27 19.21
C PRO A 3 4.89 6.29 18.34
N VAL A 4 4.27 6.69 17.23
CA VAL A 4 4.74 7.84 16.43
C VAL A 4 4.25 9.12 17.10
N LYS A 5 5.15 9.82 17.79
CA LYS A 5 4.82 11.04 18.57
C LYS A 5 4.73 12.30 17.71
N ASP A 6 5.48 12.35 16.62
CA ASP A 6 5.46 13.49 15.70
C ASP A 6 4.19 13.44 14.83
N LYS A 7 3.41 14.53 14.87
CA LYS A 7 2.13 14.62 14.16
C LYS A 7 2.30 14.70 12.64
N TYR A 8 3.36 15.33 12.16
CA TYR A 8 3.68 15.39 10.73
C TYR A 8 4.08 14.02 10.22
N LEU A 9 4.95 13.31 10.95
CA LEU A 9 5.35 11.95 10.60
C LEU A 9 4.14 10.99 10.62
N LEU A 10 3.29 11.07 11.64
CA LEU A 10 2.07 10.28 11.71
C LEU A 10 1.16 10.51 10.50
N LYS A 11 0.97 11.78 10.13
CA LYS A 11 0.17 12.17 8.97
C LYS A 11 0.79 11.64 7.67
N TYR A 12 2.10 11.79 7.50
CA TYR A 12 2.83 11.32 6.33
C TYR A 12 2.74 9.80 6.16
N ILE A 13 2.98 9.03 7.23
CA ILE A 13 2.84 7.58 7.21
C ILE A 13 1.41 7.18 6.81
N ARG A 14 0.39 7.82 7.39
CA ARG A 14 -1.01 7.49 7.11
C ARG A 14 -1.45 7.84 5.69
N GLU A 15 -1.15 9.06 5.26
CA GLU A 15 -1.73 9.64 4.05
C GLU A 15 -0.87 9.42 2.80
N LYS A 16 0.42 9.14 2.96
CA LYS A 16 1.34 8.91 1.84
C LYS A 16 1.77 7.46 1.76
N ILE A 17 2.41 6.97 2.81
CA ILE A 17 2.98 5.61 2.80
C ILE A 17 1.84 4.58 2.72
N LEU A 18 0.97 4.54 3.72
CA LEU A 18 -0.12 3.56 3.78
C LEU A 18 -1.09 3.70 2.60
N ALA A 19 -1.32 4.92 2.10
CA ALA A 19 -2.16 5.14 0.92
C ALA A 19 -1.59 4.45 -0.33
N ALA A 20 -0.27 4.52 -0.56
CA ALA A 20 0.36 3.81 -1.67
C ALA A 20 0.30 2.29 -1.49
N TYR A 21 0.58 1.78 -0.29
CA TYR A 21 0.49 0.35 0.00
C TYR A 21 -0.92 -0.22 -0.20
N LEU A 22 -1.96 0.52 0.19
CA LEU A 22 -3.36 0.09 0.01
C LEU A 22 -3.84 0.19 -1.45
N LYS A 23 -3.12 0.92 -2.31
CA LYS A 23 -3.39 1.01 -3.75
C LYS A 23 -2.70 -0.13 -4.54
N ASP A 24 -1.84 -0.92 -3.91
CA ASP A 24 -1.08 -1.96 -4.61
C ASP A 24 -2.01 -2.99 -5.27
N THR A 25 -1.85 -3.16 -6.57
CA THR A 25 -2.55 -4.18 -7.38
C THR A 25 -1.58 -5.10 -8.11
N ALA A 26 -0.28 -4.77 -8.11
CA ALA A 26 0.77 -5.60 -8.70
C ALA A 26 1.11 -6.81 -7.82
N ASN A 27 1.17 -6.62 -6.51
CA ASN A 27 1.66 -7.57 -5.52
C ASN A 27 0.60 -7.96 -4.47
N ALA A 28 -0.34 -7.08 -4.16
CA ALA A 28 -1.29 -7.29 -3.07
C ALA A 28 -2.20 -8.50 -3.28
N ARG A 29 -2.55 -9.16 -2.17
CA ARG A 29 -3.52 -10.25 -2.10
C ARG A 29 -4.49 -10.04 -0.95
N ILE A 30 -5.76 -10.34 -1.16
CA ILE A 30 -6.79 -10.37 -0.14
C ILE A 30 -6.80 -11.76 0.48
N LEU A 31 -6.69 -11.82 1.81
CA LEU A 31 -6.94 -13.05 2.56
C LEU A 31 -8.43 -13.18 2.80
N ASN A 32 -9.05 -14.18 2.18
CA ASN A 32 -10.46 -14.49 2.36
C ASN A 32 -10.68 -15.29 3.65
N ALA A 33 -11.93 -15.32 4.13
CA ALA A 33 -12.29 -16.00 5.37
C ALA A 33 -12.09 -17.53 5.31
N ASP A 34 -12.01 -18.10 4.12
CA ASP A 34 -11.69 -19.51 3.86
C ASP A 34 -10.18 -19.82 3.93
N GLY A 35 -9.34 -18.80 4.16
CA GLY A 35 -7.89 -18.93 4.25
C GLY A 35 -7.17 -18.89 2.90
N HIS A 36 -7.88 -18.74 1.79
CA HIS A 36 -7.26 -18.58 0.47
C HIS A 36 -6.92 -17.11 0.19
N TYR A 37 -5.80 -16.93 -0.53
CA TYR A 37 -5.36 -15.61 -0.99
C TYR A 37 -5.79 -15.39 -2.44
N GLU A 38 -6.51 -14.30 -2.70
CA GLU A 38 -6.82 -13.85 -4.06
C GLU A 38 -5.99 -12.62 -4.42
N LYS A 39 -5.43 -12.59 -5.64
CA LYS A 39 -4.67 -11.43 -6.13
C LYS A 39 -5.61 -10.24 -6.36
N VAL A 40 -5.25 -9.07 -5.84
CA VAL A 40 -5.95 -7.82 -6.15
C VAL A 40 -5.80 -7.52 -7.64
N LYS A 41 -6.91 -7.18 -8.30
CA LYS A 41 -6.90 -6.81 -9.72
C LYS A 41 -7.00 -5.29 -9.86
N PRO A 42 -6.29 -4.68 -10.82
CA PRO A 42 -6.53 -3.28 -11.19
C PRO A 42 -7.99 -3.04 -11.58
N GLU A 43 -8.49 -1.83 -11.35
CA GLU A 43 -9.85 -1.48 -11.70
C GLU A 43 -9.97 -1.28 -13.22
N GLY A 44 -10.88 -2.01 -13.87
CA GLY A 44 -11.14 -1.88 -15.30
C GLY A 44 -9.91 -2.15 -16.19
N LYS A 45 -9.40 -1.09 -16.83
CA LYS A 45 -8.22 -1.13 -17.73
C LYS A 45 -7.02 -0.40 -17.16
N GLU A 46 -7.00 -0.12 -15.85
CA GLU A 46 -5.86 0.50 -15.21
C GLU A 46 -4.63 -0.42 -15.23
N GLU A 47 -3.46 0.17 -15.37
CA GLU A 47 -2.19 -0.54 -15.22
C GLU A 47 -1.99 -0.96 -13.76
N PRO A 48 -1.33 -2.10 -13.51
CA PRO A 48 -0.99 -2.51 -12.15
C PRO A 48 -0.14 -1.45 -11.43
N PHE A 49 -0.51 -1.16 -10.18
CA PHE A 49 0.25 -0.28 -9.31
C PHE A 49 1.12 -1.11 -8.36
N ASP A 50 2.44 -0.88 -8.40
CA ASP A 50 3.42 -1.50 -7.52
C ASP A 50 3.91 -0.48 -6.49
N SER A 51 3.56 -0.71 -5.23
CA SER A 51 3.90 0.19 -4.12
C SER A 51 5.40 0.23 -3.81
N GLN A 52 6.15 -0.84 -4.08
CA GLN A 52 7.59 -0.88 -3.82
C GLN A 52 8.33 -0.07 -4.88
N ILE A 53 7.98 -0.26 -6.15
CA ILE A 53 8.53 0.52 -7.26
C ILE A 53 8.16 1.99 -7.14
N TYR A 54 6.94 2.30 -6.69
CA TYR A 54 6.47 3.68 -6.49
C TYR A 54 7.40 4.53 -5.62
N PHE A 55 8.03 3.94 -4.60
CA PHE A 55 8.94 4.65 -3.70
C PHE A 55 10.41 4.66 -4.16
N VAL A 56 10.77 3.94 -5.23
CA VAL A 56 12.15 3.95 -5.73
C VAL A 56 12.52 5.35 -6.22
N GLY A 57 13.59 5.90 -5.65
CA GLY A 57 14.08 7.25 -5.98
C GLY A 57 13.34 8.40 -5.30
N GLN A 58 12.39 8.10 -4.39
CA GLN A 58 11.75 9.12 -3.57
C GLN A 58 12.48 9.27 -2.23
N GLU A 59 12.58 10.50 -1.71
CA GLU A 59 12.93 10.72 -0.31
C GLU A 59 11.68 10.44 0.55
N ILE A 60 11.79 9.43 1.43
CA ILE A 60 10.75 8.94 2.34
C ILE A 60 11.20 9.07 3.79
#